data_AF-H6BS03-F1
#
_entry.id   AF-H6BS03-F1
#
_cell.length_a   1.000
_cell.length_b   1.000
_cell.length_c   1.000
_cell.angle_alpha   90.00
_cell.angle_beta   90.00
_cell.angle_gamma   90.00
#
_symmetry.space_group_name_H-M   'P 1'
#
loop_
_entity.id
_entity.type
_entity.pdbx_description
1 polymer ?
#
loop_
_entity_poly.entity_id
_entity_poly.type
_entity_poly.pdbx_seq_one_letter_code
_entity_poly.pdbx_strand_id
1 'polypeptide(L)'
;MSNTSDNFYQSIQPFIDGSSPSGVNYTTFKVSYNSIENANGPRFLGSTTNRKLRNPYDSLLTVNVTADYLQSVSYQDANTTFLTFLIMEADPNWANGSLAWEDSLVKATECGLSLCVNAYNSSAKNGSLMEEKVASWQDRQSDSWRLTGGHEGMLEEGWEERNPSFSVKYNFNRSDLQLTIPDSDLARDLSLNTTERFNITQGTIASIQSWIMTWGFGAAETGCGIGTPAVIVYPTNADNPHPLADVLQNSNDLKATFANLSSSITSYIRDSSGIRVSGDTYEYVIKFRVRWAFFAVPALHILGGITYVLAILWQTKKSGLPVWKNSLIPTLAYGLDTPAQDRLRSSHGHLDLASEAVRSKMMVTFDTREVRPRLRLFTPDDEK
;
A
#
# COMPACT_ATOMS: atom_id res chain seq x y z
N MET A 1 12.44 33.12 -0.61
CA MET A 1 11.75 33.24 -1.92
C MET A 1 12.80 33.32 -3.02
N SER A 2 13.18 32.18 -3.60
CA SER A 2 13.86 32.09 -4.89
C SER A 2 13.22 30.94 -5.67
N ASN A 3 12.41 31.26 -6.66
CA ASN A 3 11.92 30.30 -7.65
C ASN A 3 13.11 29.90 -8.52
N THR A 4 13.70 28.73 -8.29
CA THR A 4 14.77 28.17 -9.14
C THR A 4 14.39 26.85 -9.82
N SER A 5 13.13 26.45 -9.75
CA SER A 5 12.60 25.38 -10.61
C SER A 5 11.81 26.02 -11.75
N ASP A 6 12.45 26.37 -12.86
CA ASP A 6 11.83 26.60 -14.19
C ASP A 6 12.84 27.17 -15.20
N ASN A 7 13.95 26.46 -15.43
CA ASN A 7 14.87 26.84 -16.49
C ASN A 7 14.57 26.00 -17.75
N PHE A 8 13.56 26.45 -18.50
CA PHE A 8 13.40 26.11 -19.92
C PHE A 8 14.18 27.15 -20.72
N TYR A 9 15.21 26.73 -21.44
CA TYR A 9 15.93 27.61 -22.35
C TYR A 9 15.55 27.26 -23.79
N GLN A 10 15.01 28.24 -24.52
CA GLN A 10 14.95 28.18 -25.98
C GLN A 10 16.37 28.43 -26.50
N SER A 11 17.07 27.35 -26.85
CA SER A 11 18.35 27.47 -27.55
C SER A 11 18.11 27.92 -29.00
N ILE A 12 18.50 29.16 -29.32
CA ILE A 12 18.56 29.67 -30.69
C ILE A 12 19.97 29.39 -31.22
N GLN A 13 20.27 28.13 -31.52
CA GLN A 13 21.37 27.78 -32.44
C GLN A 13 20.82 27.88 -33.87
N PRO A 14 21.63 28.31 -34.86
CA PRO A 14 21.13 28.53 -36.22
C PRO A 14 20.66 27.21 -36.84
N PHE A 15 19.41 27.18 -37.28
CA PHE A 15 18.89 26.14 -38.16
C PHE A 15 19.73 26.09 -39.43
N ILE A 16 20.14 24.88 -39.85
CA ILE A 16 20.79 24.68 -41.14
C ILE A 16 19.82 23.88 -42.01
N ASP A 17 19.20 24.54 -42.98
CA ASP A 17 18.42 23.83 -44.00
C ASP A 17 19.39 23.13 -44.96
N GLY A 18 19.14 21.84 -45.19
CA GLY A 18 19.96 21.03 -46.08
C GLY A 18 19.10 20.19 -47.03
N SER A 19 19.69 19.82 -48.17
CA SER A 19 19.13 18.82 -49.09
C SER A 19 19.91 17.52 -48.95
N SER A 20 19.25 16.42 -48.58
CA SER A 20 19.85 15.08 -48.56
C SER A 20 20.26 14.63 -49.97
N PRO A 21 21.24 13.72 -50.15
CA PRO A 21 21.48 13.05 -51.44
C PRO A 21 20.23 12.42 -52.08
N SER A 22 19.17 12.19 -51.29
CA SER A 22 17.86 11.71 -51.74
C SER A 22 16.87 12.82 -52.19
N GLY A 23 17.27 14.10 -52.16
CA GLY A 23 16.46 15.23 -52.62
C GLY A 23 15.37 15.72 -51.65
N VAL A 24 15.41 15.31 -50.38
CA VAL A 24 14.46 15.73 -49.33
C VAL A 24 15.06 16.91 -48.55
N ASN A 25 14.30 18.00 -48.43
CA ASN A 25 14.64 19.15 -47.58
C ASN A 25 14.50 18.73 -46.10
N TYR A 26 15.39 19.18 -45.24
CA TYR A 26 15.29 18.92 -43.80
C TYR A 26 15.79 20.13 -43.00
N THR A 27 15.32 20.21 -41.78
CA THR A 27 15.78 21.17 -40.78
C THR A 27 16.54 20.41 -39.69
N THR A 28 17.78 20.82 -39.45
CA THR A 28 18.65 20.23 -38.41
C THR A 28 18.85 21.22 -37.28
N PHE A 29 18.89 20.71 -36.06
CA PHE A 29 19.29 21.44 -34.86
C PHE A 29 20.55 20.75 -34.32
N LYS A 30 21.66 21.48 -34.38
CA LYS A 30 22.97 21.00 -33.95
C LYS A 30 23.33 21.59 -32.60
N VAL A 31 23.82 20.73 -31.73
CA VAL A 31 24.46 21.07 -30.46
C VAL A 31 25.89 20.50 -30.49
N SER A 32 26.78 20.95 -29.60
CA SER A 32 28.23 20.72 -29.71
C SER A 32 28.65 19.28 -30.01
N TYR A 33 27.93 18.30 -29.47
CA TYR A 33 28.23 16.87 -29.63
C TYR A 33 27.01 16.02 -30.03
N ASN A 34 25.92 16.65 -30.48
CA ASN A 34 24.70 15.94 -30.84
C ASN A 34 23.90 16.73 -31.90
N SER A 35 22.98 16.08 -32.59
CA SER A 35 22.08 16.74 -33.54
C SER A 35 20.77 15.98 -33.64
N ILE A 36 19.69 16.73 -33.84
CA ILE A 36 18.38 16.19 -34.18
C ILE A 36 17.93 16.80 -35.49
N GLU A 37 17.24 16.01 -36.30
CA GLU A 37 16.82 16.40 -37.64
C GLU A 37 15.35 16.08 -37.83
N ASN A 38 14.67 16.96 -38.56
CA ASN A 38 13.30 16.78 -38.97
C ASN A 38 13.23 17.02 -40.49
N ALA A 39 12.82 16.02 -41.25
CA ALA A 39 12.74 16.04 -42.70
C ALA A 39 11.35 16.48 -43.21
N ASN A 40 11.34 17.20 -44.33
CA ASN A 40 10.15 17.55 -45.10
C ASN A 40 9.59 16.32 -45.84
N GLY A 41 8.93 15.44 -45.10
CA GLY A 41 8.24 14.26 -45.64
C GLY A 41 6.88 14.57 -46.27
N PRO A 42 6.24 13.60 -46.97
CA PRO A 42 4.85 13.70 -47.36
C PRO A 42 3.91 14.02 -46.17
N ARG A 43 3.00 14.97 -46.40
CA ARG A 43 2.06 15.48 -45.38
C ARG A 43 1.14 14.38 -44.84
N PHE A 44 0.90 14.38 -43.52
CA PHE A 44 -0.08 13.50 -42.87
C PHE A 44 -1.51 13.93 -43.22
N LEU A 45 -2.00 13.52 -44.39
CA LEU A 45 -3.40 13.67 -44.77
C LEU A 45 -4.19 12.52 -44.15
N GLY A 46 -4.85 12.76 -43.02
CA GLY A 46 -5.71 11.76 -42.42
C GLY A 46 -6.89 11.41 -43.32
N SER A 47 -6.78 10.41 -44.20
CA SER A 47 -7.92 9.72 -44.85
C SER A 47 -7.52 8.55 -45.77
N THR A 48 -8.09 7.37 -45.48
CA THR A 48 -8.66 6.31 -46.36
C THR A 48 -7.95 5.77 -47.60
N THR A 49 -6.81 6.28 -48.05
CA THR A 49 -6.15 5.70 -49.24
C THR A 49 -4.94 4.86 -48.86
N ASN A 50 -5.01 3.56 -49.22
CA ASN A 50 -3.98 2.53 -49.14
C ASN A 50 -2.67 2.92 -49.85
N ARG A 51 -1.96 3.94 -49.38
CA ARG A 51 -0.58 4.20 -49.76
C ARG A 51 0.32 3.79 -48.60
N LYS A 52 0.64 2.49 -48.58
CA LYS A 52 1.78 1.95 -47.83
C LYS A 52 3.06 2.58 -48.38
N LEU A 53 3.39 3.79 -47.95
CA LEU A 53 4.66 4.42 -48.25
C LEU A 53 5.64 4.07 -47.13
N ARG A 54 6.46 3.08 -47.45
CA ARG A 54 7.56 2.54 -46.66
C ARG A 54 8.78 3.48 -46.74
N ASN A 55 8.59 4.77 -46.48
CA ASN A 55 9.65 5.78 -46.61
C ASN A 55 9.90 6.46 -45.24
N PRO A 56 11.13 6.43 -44.71
CA PRO A 56 11.45 6.84 -43.33
C PRO A 56 11.48 8.36 -43.09
N TYR A 57 10.78 9.17 -43.89
CA TYR A 57 10.98 10.62 -43.95
C TYR A 57 9.80 11.47 -43.46
N ASP A 58 8.74 10.86 -42.94
CA ASP A 58 7.62 11.58 -42.33
C ASP A 58 7.96 11.87 -40.86
N SER A 59 8.52 13.04 -40.56
CA SER A 59 8.81 13.45 -39.19
C SER A 59 7.94 14.63 -38.77
N LEU A 60 6.91 14.35 -37.98
CA LEU A 60 6.20 15.38 -37.21
C LEU A 60 6.98 15.71 -35.93
N LEU A 61 7.64 14.69 -35.35
CA LEU A 61 8.41 14.80 -34.12
C LEU A 61 9.69 13.96 -34.24
N THR A 62 10.83 14.55 -33.87
CA THR A 62 12.06 13.82 -33.62
C THR A 62 12.48 14.07 -32.18
N VAL A 63 12.74 13.00 -31.43
CA VAL A 63 13.20 13.10 -30.04
C VAL A 63 14.48 12.31 -29.88
N ASN A 64 15.49 12.95 -29.28
CA ASN A 64 16.74 12.31 -28.92
C ASN A 64 16.98 12.45 -27.41
N VAL A 65 17.29 11.34 -26.74
CA VAL A 65 17.58 11.33 -25.30
C VAL A 65 19.04 10.97 -25.06
N THR A 66 19.69 11.73 -24.18
CA THR A 66 21.10 11.52 -23.81
C THR A 66 21.30 11.66 -22.29
N ALA A 67 22.14 10.79 -21.74
CA ALA A 67 22.60 10.87 -20.35
C ALA A 67 23.84 11.78 -20.19
N ASP A 68 24.37 12.28 -21.31
CA ASP A 68 25.55 13.11 -21.34
C ASP A 68 25.15 14.58 -21.51
N TYR A 69 25.15 15.34 -20.42
CA TYR A 69 24.69 16.73 -20.46
C TYR A 69 25.57 17.65 -21.33
N LEU A 70 26.80 17.23 -21.68
CA LEU A 70 27.65 17.94 -22.64
C LEU A 70 27.03 17.99 -24.05
N GLN A 71 26.07 17.10 -24.32
CA GLN A 71 25.27 17.07 -25.55
C GLN A 71 23.99 17.94 -25.45
N SER A 72 23.92 18.85 -24.48
CA SER A 72 22.88 19.86 -24.35
C SER A 72 23.47 21.25 -24.55
N VAL A 73 22.66 22.25 -24.92
CA VAL A 73 23.04 23.66 -24.81
C VAL A 73 22.60 24.24 -23.47
N SER A 74 21.40 23.86 -23.00
CA SER A 74 20.73 24.45 -21.85
C SER A 74 21.18 23.89 -20.50
N TYR A 75 21.70 22.66 -20.50
CA TYR A 75 22.00 21.89 -19.28
C TYR A 75 23.50 21.61 -19.11
N GLN A 76 24.39 22.33 -19.82
CA GLN A 76 25.84 22.14 -19.72
C GLN A 76 26.40 22.37 -18.31
N ASP A 77 25.78 23.30 -17.57
CA ASP A 77 26.20 23.65 -16.20
C ASP A 77 25.37 22.92 -15.12
N ALA A 78 24.49 22.00 -15.52
CA ALA A 78 23.53 21.39 -14.62
C ALA A 78 24.14 20.19 -13.87
N ASN A 79 24.68 20.47 -12.68
CA ASN A 79 25.42 19.51 -11.84
C ASN A 79 24.64 18.27 -11.38
N THR A 80 23.31 18.29 -11.46
CA THR A 80 22.42 17.18 -11.05
C THR A 80 21.55 16.64 -12.19
N THR A 81 21.71 17.16 -13.42
CA THR A 81 20.98 16.66 -14.59
C THR A 81 21.58 15.36 -15.09
N PHE A 82 20.75 14.33 -15.17
CA PHE A 82 21.18 12.96 -15.52
C PHE A 82 20.56 12.44 -16.80
N LEU A 83 19.56 13.15 -17.36
CA LEU A 83 18.97 12.90 -18.67
C LEU A 83 18.58 14.23 -19.31
N THR A 84 18.85 14.36 -20.61
CA THR A 84 18.40 15.47 -21.44
C THR A 84 17.66 14.93 -22.66
N PHE A 85 16.58 15.60 -23.02
CA PHE A 85 15.69 15.30 -24.13
C PHE A 85 15.75 16.46 -25.11
N LEU A 86 16.15 16.17 -26.33
CA LEU A 86 16.20 17.07 -27.46
C LEU A 86 15.00 16.77 -28.34
N ILE A 87 14.03 17.68 -28.40
CA ILE A 87 12.74 17.47 -29.05
C ILE A 87 12.63 18.46 -30.22
N MET A 88 12.29 17.96 -31.41
CA MET A 88 12.02 18.77 -32.59
C MET A 88 10.63 18.48 -33.11
N GLU A 89 9.80 19.51 -33.23
CA GLU A 89 8.41 19.44 -33.67
C GLU A 89 8.25 20.23 -34.97
N ALA A 90 7.55 19.63 -35.94
CA ALA A 90 7.16 20.31 -37.16
C ALA A 90 6.02 21.30 -36.90
N ASP A 91 5.90 22.33 -37.75
CA ASP A 91 4.80 23.29 -37.65
C ASP A 91 3.44 22.59 -37.89
N PRO A 92 2.43 22.75 -37.01
CA PRO A 92 1.11 22.17 -37.21
C PRO A 92 0.45 22.58 -38.53
N ASN A 93 0.73 23.79 -39.03
CA ASN A 93 0.22 24.27 -40.32
C ASN A 93 0.91 23.57 -41.50
N TRP A 94 2.19 23.24 -41.37
CA TRP A 94 2.85 22.39 -42.36
C TRP A 94 2.28 20.96 -42.33
N ALA A 95 2.09 20.40 -41.14
CA ALA A 95 1.53 19.05 -40.96
C ALA A 95 0.14 18.90 -41.60
N ASN A 96 -0.70 19.93 -41.46
CA ASN A 96 -2.03 20.00 -42.07
C ASN A 96 -2.04 20.41 -43.56
N GLY A 97 -0.86 20.74 -44.11
CA GLY A 97 -0.68 21.12 -45.50
C GLY A 97 -1.09 22.54 -45.88
N SER A 98 -1.35 23.41 -44.91
CA SER A 98 -1.64 24.83 -45.14
C SER A 98 -0.38 25.67 -45.33
N LEU A 99 0.80 25.15 -45.00
CA LEU A 99 2.09 25.84 -45.08
C LEU A 99 3.13 25.00 -45.87
N ALA A 100 4.03 25.67 -46.61
CA ALA A 100 5.21 25.04 -47.19
C ALA A 100 6.26 24.79 -46.09
N TRP A 101 7.18 23.85 -46.28
CA TRP A 101 8.19 23.56 -45.26
C TRP A 101 9.16 24.71 -45.07
N GLU A 102 9.53 25.36 -46.17
CA GLU A 102 10.44 26.50 -46.24
C GLU A 102 9.89 27.73 -45.48
N ASP A 103 8.56 27.80 -45.36
CA ASP A 103 7.85 28.85 -44.62
C ASP A 103 7.45 28.40 -43.21
N SER A 104 7.74 27.14 -42.84
CA SER A 104 7.33 26.54 -41.56
C SER A 104 8.29 26.86 -40.42
N LEU A 105 7.75 27.01 -39.21
CA LEU A 105 8.55 27.23 -38.02
C LEU A 105 8.72 25.92 -37.24
N VAL A 106 9.75 25.15 -37.62
CA VAL A 106 10.17 23.96 -36.87
C VAL A 106 10.66 24.40 -35.49
N LYS A 107 10.10 23.81 -34.44
CA LYS A 107 10.42 24.15 -33.06
C LYS A 107 11.35 23.11 -32.45
N ALA A 108 12.50 23.55 -31.94
CA ALA A 108 13.40 22.72 -31.14
C ALA A 108 13.26 23.09 -29.65
N THR A 109 13.17 22.09 -28.78
CA THR A 109 13.00 22.23 -27.33
C THR A 109 13.93 21.26 -26.61
N GLU A 110 14.63 21.75 -25.58
CA GLU A 110 15.39 20.89 -24.66
C GLU A 110 14.65 20.76 -23.33
N CYS A 111 14.52 19.53 -22.83
CA CYS A 111 13.99 19.23 -21.50
C CYS A 111 15.02 18.41 -20.70
N GLY A 112 15.26 18.76 -19.44
CA GLY A 112 16.19 18.06 -18.55
C GLY A 112 15.49 17.41 -17.37
N LEU A 113 15.97 16.24 -16.97
CA LEU A 113 15.63 15.63 -15.68
C LEU A 113 16.82 15.74 -14.74
N SER A 114 16.59 16.42 -13.62
CA SER A 114 17.60 16.68 -12.59
C SER A 114 17.20 16.06 -11.26
N LEU A 115 18.19 15.56 -10.55
CA LEU A 115 18.01 15.04 -9.20
C LEU A 115 17.99 16.22 -8.20
N CYS A 116 17.08 16.16 -7.23
CA CYS A 116 16.92 17.20 -6.22
C CYS A 116 16.51 16.61 -4.87
N VAL A 117 16.77 17.36 -3.81
CA VAL A 117 16.27 17.10 -2.46
C VAL A 117 15.02 17.95 -2.28
N ASN A 118 13.88 17.32 -2.00
CA ASN A 118 12.62 18.02 -1.73
C ASN A 118 12.26 17.93 -0.25
N ALA A 119 11.87 19.06 0.35
CA ALA A 119 11.22 19.07 1.65
C ALA A 119 9.70 19.15 1.47
N TYR A 120 8.98 18.34 2.23
CA TYR A 120 7.53 18.27 2.20
C TYR A 120 6.95 18.55 3.58
N ASN A 121 5.84 19.28 3.60
CA ASN A 121 4.92 19.32 4.72
C ASN A 121 3.91 18.19 4.52
N SER A 122 4.04 17.12 5.30
CA SER A 122 3.28 15.89 5.13
C SER A 122 2.32 15.67 6.31
N SER A 123 1.08 15.31 6.01
CA SER A 123 0.07 14.93 7.01
C SER A 123 -0.73 13.72 6.56
N ALA A 124 -1.00 12.78 7.46
CA ALA A 124 -1.84 11.62 7.17
C ALA A 124 -3.19 11.76 7.89
N LYS A 125 -4.30 11.77 7.14
CA LYS A 125 -5.67 11.84 7.70
C LYS A 125 -6.51 10.74 7.10
N ASN A 126 -7.15 9.92 7.94
CA ASN A 126 -8.00 8.79 7.54
C ASN A 126 -7.33 7.83 6.53
N GLY A 127 -6.03 7.56 6.69
CA GLY A 127 -5.28 6.71 5.77
C GLY A 127 -4.92 7.35 4.42
N SER A 128 -5.24 8.64 4.23
CA SER A 128 -4.80 9.42 3.07
C SER A 128 -3.63 10.32 3.45
N LEU A 129 -2.54 10.21 2.69
CA LEU A 129 -1.37 11.07 2.81
C LEU A 129 -1.59 12.36 1.99
N MET A 130 -1.48 13.50 2.66
CA MET A 130 -1.51 14.83 2.04
C MET A 130 -0.13 15.46 2.20
N GLU A 131 0.54 15.77 1.10
CA GLU A 131 1.87 16.39 1.10
C GLU A 131 1.87 17.67 0.29
N GLU A 132 2.56 18.68 0.78
CA GLU A 132 2.86 19.91 0.06
C GLU A 132 4.38 20.12 0.02
N LYS A 133 4.94 20.29 -1.19
CA LYS A 133 6.38 20.59 -1.34
C LYS A 133 6.65 22.00 -0.87
N VAL A 134 7.44 22.16 0.19
CA VAL A 134 7.78 23.46 0.78
C VAL A 134 9.12 24.01 0.31
N ALA A 135 10.05 23.14 -0.12
CA ALA A 135 11.35 23.55 -0.65
C ALA A 135 11.99 22.47 -1.53
N SER A 136 12.97 22.86 -2.35
CA SER A 136 13.73 21.98 -3.24
C SER A 136 15.16 22.50 -3.43
N TRP A 137 16.15 21.61 -3.40
CA TRP A 137 17.57 21.92 -3.56
C TRP A 137 18.25 20.97 -4.55
N GLN A 138 19.27 21.46 -5.25
CA GLN A 138 20.01 20.72 -6.29
C GLN A 138 21.51 20.72 -6.03
N ASP A 139 21.92 20.87 -4.76
CA ASP A 139 23.31 21.02 -4.38
C ASP A 139 23.99 19.66 -4.28
N ARG A 140 24.88 19.39 -5.23
CA ARG A 140 25.72 18.18 -5.29
C ARG A 140 27.00 18.37 -4.48
N GLN A 141 27.42 17.32 -3.76
CA GLN A 141 28.76 17.28 -3.18
C GLN A 141 29.81 17.03 -4.27
N SER A 142 30.84 17.88 -4.31
CA SER A 142 31.87 17.87 -5.34
C SER A 142 32.72 16.59 -5.37
N ASP A 143 32.85 15.90 -4.24
CA ASP A 143 33.61 14.66 -4.07
C ASP A 143 32.73 13.40 -4.23
N SER A 144 31.45 13.55 -4.57
CA SER A 144 30.55 12.44 -4.88
C SER A 144 30.55 12.04 -6.37
N TRP A 145 30.10 10.82 -6.68
CA TRP A 145 30.10 10.25 -8.03
C TRP A 145 31.49 10.11 -8.67
N ARG A 146 32.45 9.64 -7.88
CA ARG A 146 33.85 9.43 -8.29
C ARG A 146 34.08 7.99 -8.69
N LEU A 147 35.01 7.74 -9.60
CA LEU A 147 35.41 6.39 -9.96
C LEU A 147 35.93 5.63 -8.73
N THR A 148 35.45 4.41 -8.54
CA THR A 148 35.83 3.54 -7.43
C THR A 148 36.37 2.21 -7.95
N GLY A 149 37.68 1.96 -7.77
CA GLY A 149 38.33 0.70 -8.14
C GLY A 149 39.39 0.82 -9.23
N GLY A 150 40.18 -0.26 -9.40
CA GLY A 150 41.47 -0.33 -10.10
C GLY A 150 41.46 -0.12 -11.61
N HIS A 151 40.98 1.05 -12.05
CA HIS A 151 41.05 1.54 -13.42
C HIS A 151 42.28 2.45 -13.62
N GLU A 152 43.15 2.55 -12.60
CA GLU A 152 44.46 3.19 -12.66
C GLU A 152 45.26 2.57 -13.82
N GLY A 153 45.47 3.35 -14.87
CA GLY A 153 46.18 2.93 -16.08
C GLY A 153 45.31 2.62 -17.30
N MET A 154 43.98 2.48 -17.15
CA MET A 154 43.05 2.38 -18.29
C MET A 154 42.52 3.75 -18.75
N LEU A 155 42.55 4.74 -17.87
CA LEU A 155 42.03 6.08 -18.14
C LEU A 155 43.18 7.08 -18.20
N GLU A 156 43.10 7.97 -19.20
CA GLU A 156 43.96 9.14 -19.26
C GLU A 156 43.74 10.04 -18.05
N GLU A 157 44.79 10.77 -17.66
CA GLU A 157 44.67 11.83 -16.66
C GLU A 157 43.58 12.85 -17.08
N GLY A 158 42.82 13.36 -16.11
CA GLY A 158 41.71 14.30 -16.36
C GLY A 158 40.49 13.68 -17.06
N TRP A 159 40.35 12.35 -17.13
CA TRP A 159 39.17 11.73 -17.75
C TRP A 159 37.85 12.11 -17.06
N GLU A 160 37.83 12.16 -15.72
CA GLU A 160 36.63 12.59 -14.96
C GLU A 160 36.25 14.04 -15.23
N GLU A 161 37.24 14.92 -15.40
CA GLU A 161 37.02 16.34 -15.70
C GLU A 161 36.43 16.54 -17.10
N ARG A 162 36.83 15.68 -18.05
CA ARG A 162 36.30 15.66 -19.42
C ARG A 162 34.96 14.91 -19.55
N ASN A 163 34.65 14.01 -18.63
CA ASN A 163 33.41 13.21 -18.62
C ASN A 163 32.68 13.33 -17.26
N PRO A 164 32.25 14.55 -16.87
CA PRO A 164 31.61 14.82 -15.59
C PRO A 164 30.14 14.38 -15.53
N SER A 165 29.56 13.94 -16.66
CA SER A 165 28.17 13.53 -16.75
C SER A 165 27.88 12.23 -16.00
N PHE A 166 26.59 12.01 -15.71
CA PHE A 166 26.11 10.78 -15.07
C PHE A 166 25.93 9.63 -16.06
N SER A 167 26.50 9.75 -17.26
CA SER A 167 26.47 8.70 -18.26
C SER A 167 27.21 7.46 -17.75
N VAL A 168 26.49 6.34 -17.67
CA VAL A 168 27.05 5.05 -17.29
C VAL A 168 27.54 4.22 -18.49
N LYS A 169 27.76 4.86 -19.64
CA LYS A 169 28.15 4.25 -20.92
C LYS A 169 29.34 3.30 -20.83
N TYR A 170 30.30 3.68 -20.00
CA TYR A 170 31.56 2.95 -19.86
C TYR A 170 31.51 1.89 -18.75
N ASN A 171 30.36 1.71 -18.08
CA ASN A 171 30.16 0.76 -16.97
C ASN A 171 31.24 0.83 -15.88
N PHE A 172 31.87 1.99 -15.70
CA PHE A 172 32.84 2.18 -14.65
C PHE A 172 32.15 2.26 -13.30
N ASN A 173 32.72 1.57 -12.31
CA ASN A 173 32.19 1.58 -10.97
C ASN A 173 32.43 2.96 -10.32
N ARG A 174 31.39 3.52 -9.70
CA ARG A 174 31.44 4.86 -9.10
C ARG A 174 30.89 4.84 -7.67
N SER A 175 31.35 5.80 -6.86
CA SER A 175 30.72 6.11 -5.59
C SER A 175 29.32 6.68 -5.81
N ASP A 176 28.48 6.56 -4.79
CA ASP A 176 27.13 7.13 -4.82
C ASP A 176 27.19 8.65 -5.06
N LEU A 177 26.21 9.15 -5.81
CA LEU A 177 25.98 10.59 -5.93
C LEU A 177 25.43 11.09 -4.59
N GLN A 178 25.91 12.22 -4.10
CA GLN A 178 25.44 12.80 -2.84
C GLN A 178 24.86 14.19 -3.07
N LEU A 179 23.61 14.36 -2.68
CA LEU A 179 22.91 15.66 -2.66
C LEU A 179 22.82 16.20 -1.24
N THR A 180 22.72 17.52 -1.12
CA THR A 180 22.78 18.23 0.15
C THR A 180 21.80 19.39 0.22
N ILE A 181 21.47 19.75 1.46
CA ILE A 181 20.70 20.95 1.76
C ILE A 181 21.70 22.04 2.13
N PRO A 182 21.84 23.11 1.35
CA PRO A 182 22.74 24.21 1.68
C PRO A 182 22.27 24.90 2.96
N ASP A 183 23.23 25.38 3.75
CA ASP A 183 22.95 26.17 4.95
C ASP A 183 22.42 27.56 4.58
N SER A 184 21.11 27.61 4.40
CA SER A 184 20.34 28.76 3.95
C SER A 184 19.29 29.13 5.00
N ASP A 185 18.86 30.40 5.02
CA ASP A 185 17.82 30.87 5.94
C ASP A 185 16.55 30.01 5.85
N LEU A 186 16.17 29.60 4.63
CA LEU A 186 15.02 28.71 4.40
C LEU A 186 15.19 27.34 5.08
N ALA A 187 16.39 26.74 5.01
CA ALA A 187 16.65 25.46 5.67
C ALA A 187 16.58 25.58 7.19
N ARG A 188 17.05 26.71 7.74
CA ARG A 188 17.00 27.03 9.17
C ARG A 188 15.56 27.28 9.64
N ASP A 189 14.77 28.04 8.88
CA ASP A 189 13.35 28.29 9.15
C ASP A 189 12.54 26.98 9.18
N LEU A 190 12.88 26.03 8.31
CA LEU A 190 12.29 24.70 8.28
C LEU A 190 12.89 23.73 9.31
N SER A 191 13.87 24.16 10.12
CA SER A 191 14.58 23.34 11.11
C SER A 191 15.18 22.05 10.52
N LEU A 192 15.68 22.14 9.28
CA LEU A 192 16.26 21.00 8.56
C LEU A 192 17.75 20.81 8.90
N ASN A 193 18.20 19.56 8.87
CA ASN A 193 19.60 19.23 9.09
C ASN A 193 20.41 19.45 7.81
N THR A 194 21.20 20.53 7.76
CA THR A 194 22.04 20.90 6.61
C THR A 194 23.32 20.05 6.50
N THR A 195 23.64 19.27 7.54
CA THR A 195 24.75 18.30 7.50
C THR A 195 24.35 16.97 6.87
N GLU A 196 23.05 16.72 6.71
CA GLU A 196 22.54 15.50 6.10
C GLU A 196 22.99 15.37 4.64
N ARG A 197 23.27 14.12 4.24
CA ARG A 197 23.72 13.75 2.89
C ARG A 197 22.74 12.72 2.34
N PHE A 198 22.20 12.98 1.16
CA PHE A 198 21.27 12.10 0.47
C PHE A 198 22.02 11.32 -0.61
N ASN A 199 22.23 10.03 -0.36
CA ASN A 199 22.95 9.15 -1.27
C ASN A 199 22.02 8.61 -2.35
N ILE A 200 22.47 8.66 -3.61
CA ILE A 200 21.79 8.09 -4.77
C ILE A 200 22.77 7.12 -5.43
N THR A 201 22.40 5.84 -5.40
CA THR A 201 23.29 4.79 -5.89
C THR A 201 23.51 4.87 -7.40
N GLN A 202 24.67 4.42 -7.87
CA GLN A 202 24.92 4.25 -9.30
C GLN A 202 23.87 3.35 -9.96
N GLY A 203 23.43 2.29 -9.27
CA GLY A 203 22.38 1.40 -9.75
C GLY A 203 21.08 2.15 -10.02
N THR A 204 20.64 3.03 -9.11
CA THR A 204 19.42 3.84 -9.29
C THR A 204 19.49 4.71 -10.55
N ILE A 205 20.60 5.45 -10.75
CA ILE A 205 20.78 6.31 -11.93
C ILE A 205 20.82 5.45 -13.21
N ALA A 206 21.59 4.36 -13.21
CA ALA A 206 21.71 3.45 -14.34
C ALA A 206 20.37 2.80 -14.72
N SER A 207 19.57 2.39 -13.74
CA SER A 207 18.25 1.78 -13.98
C SER A 207 17.27 2.75 -14.62
N ILE A 208 17.22 4.02 -14.17
CA ILE A 208 16.33 5.03 -14.75
C ILE A 208 16.79 5.37 -16.18
N GLN A 209 18.10 5.61 -16.37
CA GLN A 209 18.66 5.89 -17.70
C GLN A 209 18.40 4.72 -18.67
N SER A 210 18.66 3.49 -18.24
CA SER A 210 18.43 2.28 -19.04
C SER A 210 16.94 2.10 -19.39
N TRP A 211 16.04 2.27 -18.42
CA TRP A 211 14.61 2.16 -18.69
C TRP A 211 14.16 3.20 -19.70
N ILE A 212 14.54 4.47 -19.55
CA ILE A 212 14.14 5.53 -20.48
C ILE A 212 14.79 5.31 -21.85
N MET A 213 16.10 5.14 -21.93
CA MET A 213 16.80 5.14 -23.21
C MET A 213 16.60 3.84 -24.01
N THR A 214 16.57 2.68 -23.35
CA THR A 214 16.46 1.37 -24.01
C THR A 214 15.01 0.94 -24.20
N TRP A 215 14.23 0.89 -23.11
CA TRP A 215 12.85 0.40 -23.16
C TRP A 215 11.87 1.50 -23.55
N GLY A 216 12.12 2.72 -23.07
CA GLY A 216 11.31 3.89 -23.32
C GLY A 216 11.49 4.41 -24.73
N PHE A 217 12.71 4.53 -25.26
CA PHE A 217 12.96 5.10 -26.60
C PHE A 217 13.38 4.08 -27.66
N GLY A 218 13.32 2.79 -27.33
CA GLY A 218 13.47 1.71 -28.30
C GLY A 218 14.85 1.62 -28.96
N ALA A 219 15.91 2.11 -28.30
CA ALA A 219 17.27 1.81 -28.72
C ALA A 219 17.44 0.28 -28.65
N ALA A 220 17.30 -0.38 -29.80
CA ALA A 220 17.33 -1.84 -29.91
C ALA A 220 18.54 -2.42 -29.19
N GLU A 221 18.38 -3.65 -28.70
CA GLU A 221 19.41 -4.51 -28.10
C GLU A 221 20.60 -4.84 -29.03
N THR A 222 20.93 -3.98 -30.00
CA THR A 222 22.17 -4.04 -30.78
C THR A 222 23.30 -3.43 -29.96
N GLY A 223 23.68 -4.09 -28.86
CA GLY A 223 24.98 -3.95 -28.20
C GLY A 223 25.45 -2.54 -27.80
N CYS A 224 24.59 -1.53 -27.80
CA CYS A 224 24.95 -0.16 -27.46
C CYS A 224 24.68 0.09 -25.98
N GLY A 225 25.76 0.34 -25.23
CA GLY A 225 25.71 0.63 -23.80
C GLY A 225 24.88 1.87 -23.45
N ILE A 226 24.42 1.93 -22.21
CA ILE A 226 23.62 3.01 -21.63
C ILE A 226 24.33 4.36 -21.86
N GLY A 227 23.85 5.23 -22.76
CA GLY A 227 24.52 6.50 -23.08
C GLY A 227 24.87 6.72 -24.55
N THR A 228 24.47 5.82 -25.46
CA THR A 228 24.28 6.18 -26.87
C THR A 228 22.97 6.96 -27.04
N PRO A 229 22.94 8.04 -27.85
CA PRO A 229 21.72 8.82 -28.07
C PRO A 229 20.60 7.92 -28.60
N ALA A 230 19.45 7.91 -27.92
CA ALA A 230 18.27 7.16 -28.34
C ALA A 230 17.35 8.08 -29.14
N VAL A 231 17.30 7.90 -30.46
CA VAL A 231 16.52 8.76 -31.38
C VAL A 231 15.23 8.05 -31.77
N ILE A 232 14.09 8.69 -31.49
CA ILE A 232 12.80 8.33 -32.09
C ILE A 232 12.43 9.38 -33.14
N VAL A 233 11.89 8.90 -34.26
CA VAL A 233 11.20 9.71 -35.26
C VAL A 233 9.72 9.28 -35.30
N TYR A 234 8.80 10.24 -35.35
CA TYR A 234 7.36 10.00 -35.39
C TYR A 234 6.70 10.79 -36.52
N PRO A 235 5.76 10.18 -37.28
CA PRO A 235 5.33 8.79 -37.18
C PRO A 235 6.35 7.83 -37.84
N THR A 236 6.80 6.81 -37.11
CA THR A 236 7.71 5.78 -37.66
C THR A 236 6.94 4.71 -38.47
N ASN A 237 5.66 4.50 -38.13
CA ASN A 237 4.62 3.81 -38.89
C ASN A 237 3.25 4.26 -38.31
N ALA A 238 2.35 4.81 -39.12
CA ALA A 238 1.03 5.28 -38.65
C ALA A 238 0.19 4.16 -37.98
N ASP A 239 0.50 2.88 -38.26
CA ASP A 239 -0.21 1.71 -37.74
C ASP A 239 0.25 1.27 -36.33
N ASN A 240 1.45 1.66 -35.87
CA ASN A 240 2.01 1.30 -34.55
C ASN A 240 2.88 2.45 -34.02
N PRO A 241 2.27 3.54 -33.52
CA PRO A 241 3.01 4.66 -32.98
C PRO A 241 3.81 4.26 -31.73
N HIS A 242 5.03 4.78 -31.61
CA HIS A 242 5.83 4.60 -30.41
C HIS A 242 5.15 5.32 -29.23
N PRO A 243 4.80 4.65 -28.10
CA PRO A 243 3.98 5.24 -27.04
C PRO A 243 4.49 6.57 -26.48
N LEU A 244 5.80 6.69 -26.23
CA LEU A 244 6.38 7.96 -25.76
C LEU A 244 6.34 9.07 -26.81
N ALA A 245 6.56 8.75 -28.09
CA ALA A 245 6.52 9.75 -29.14
C ALA A 245 5.08 10.22 -29.41
N ASP A 246 4.10 9.34 -29.27
CA ASP A 246 2.69 9.71 -29.35
C ASP A 246 2.26 10.65 -28.22
N VAL A 247 2.69 10.36 -26.99
CA VAL A 247 2.44 11.24 -25.83
C VAL A 247 3.12 12.60 -26.00
N LEU A 248 4.36 12.63 -26.50
CA LEU A 248 5.09 13.87 -26.73
C LEU A 248 4.47 14.69 -27.87
N GLN A 249 4.15 14.07 -29.00
CA GLN A 249 3.54 14.75 -30.15
C GLN A 249 2.16 15.34 -29.83
N ASN A 250 1.38 14.65 -29.00
CA ASN A 250 0.05 15.11 -28.59
C ASN A 250 0.10 16.03 -27.36
N SER A 251 1.29 16.34 -26.84
CA SER A 251 1.41 17.25 -25.70
C SER A 251 1.31 18.70 -26.15
N ASN A 252 0.30 19.40 -25.65
CA ASN A 252 0.18 20.85 -25.82
C ASN A 252 1.13 21.63 -24.89
N ASP A 253 1.61 20.99 -23.81
CA ASP A 253 2.45 21.61 -22.80
C ASP A 253 3.52 20.63 -22.33
N LEU A 254 4.66 20.66 -23.03
CA LEU A 254 5.84 19.87 -22.68
C LEU A 254 6.32 20.15 -21.25
N LYS A 255 6.16 21.37 -20.73
CA LYS A 255 6.55 21.70 -19.36
C LYS A 255 5.71 20.90 -18.36
N ALA A 256 4.38 20.88 -18.54
CA ALA A 256 3.49 20.09 -17.71
C ALA A 256 3.75 18.57 -17.86
N THR A 257 4.02 18.09 -19.08
CA THR A 257 4.37 16.68 -19.32
C THR A 257 5.62 16.27 -18.55
N PHE A 258 6.70 17.05 -18.63
CA PHE A 258 7.94 16.75 -17.91
C PHE A 258 7.82 16.95 -16.40
N ALA A 259 6.99 17.91 -15.94
CA ALA A 259 6.65 18.03 -14.52
C ALA A 259 5.95 16.77 -13.99
N ASN A 260 4.95 16.26 -14.74
CA ASN A 260 4.25 15.02 -14.39
C ASN A 260 5.19 13.81 -14.43
N LEU A 261 6.06 13.70 -15.44
CA LEU A 261 7.08 12.66 -15.52
C LEU A 261 8.00 12.68 -14.28
N SER A 262 8.50 13.86 -13.90
CA SER A 262 9.35 14.02 -12.72
C SER A 262 8.62 13.61 -11.44
N SER A 263 7.33 13.93 -11.33
CA SER A 263 6.49 13.55 -10.20
C SER A 263 6.29 12.03 -10.14
N SER A 264 6.02 11.38 -11.27
CA SER A 264 5.86 9.92 -11.33
C SER A 264 7.13 9.18 -10.95
N ILE A 265 8.30 9.63 -11.43
CA ILE A 265 9.59 9.08 -11.05
C ILE A 265 9.85 9.31 -9.54
N THR A 266 9.52 10.50 -9.02
CA THR A 266 9.65 10.81 -7.59
C THR A 266 8.79 9.88 -6.73
N SER A 267 7.53 9.66 -7.09
CA SER A 267 6.65 8.73 -6.39
C SER A 267 7.19 7.31 -6.43
N TYR A 268 7.66 6.85 -7.60
CA TYR A 268 8.27 5.53 -7.72
C TYR A 268 9.50 5.34 -6.83
N ILE A 269 10.42 6.33 -6.82
CA ILE A 269 11.60 6.30 -5.94
C ILE A 269 11.17 6.23 -4.47
N ARG A 270 10.18 7.03 -4.06
CA ARG A 270 9.66 7.04 -2.68
C ARG A 270 8.98 5.73 -2.31
N ASP A 271 8.12 5.20 -3.16
CA ASP A 271 7.37 3.96 -2.92
C ASP A 271 8.28 2.73 -2.90
N SER A 272 9.39 2.76 -3.65
CA SER A 272 10.41 1.71 -3.63
C SER A 272 11.27 1.72 -2.36
N SER A 273 11.23 2.82 -1.59
CA SER A 273 12.02 2.96 -0.36
C SER A 273 11.42 2.13 0.78
N GLY A 274 12.27 1.35 1.45
CA GLY A 274 11.90 0.64 2.69
C GLY A 274 11.90 1.53 3.94
N ILE A 275 12.30 2.80 3.81
CA ILE A 275 12.43 3.73 4.94
C ILE A 275 11.05 4.18 5.40
N ARG A 276 10.78 4.04 6.70
CA ARG A 276 9.53 4.47 7.33
C ARG A 276 9.80 5.66 8.24
N VAL A 277 8.90 6.64 8.20
CA VAL A 277 8.93 7.80 9.11
C VAL A 277 8.06 7.51 10.32
N SER A 278 8.57 7.78 11.52
CA SER A 278 7.79 7.67 12.76
C SER A 278 6.80 8.83 12.86
N GLY A 279 5.54 8.51 13.15
CA GLY A 279 4.49 9.49 13.43
C GLY A 279 3.42 8.88 14.32
N ASP A 280 2.60 9.73 14.93
CA ASP A 280 1.50 9.28 15.77
C ASP A 280 0.32 8.84 14.89
N THR A 281 -0.17 7.62 15.13
CA THR A 281 -1.39 7.11 14.49
C THR A 281 -2.44 6.82 15.56
N TYR A 282 -3.68 7.22 15.30
CA TYR A 282 -4.81 6.97 16.19
C TYR A 282 -5.66 5.84 15.62
N GLU A 283 -5.82 4.77 16.40
CA GLU A 283 -6.70 3.67 16.05
C GLU A 283 -7.96 3.71 16.91
N TYR A 284 -9.12 3.43 16.30
CA TYR A 284 -10.36 3.26 17.02
C TYR A 284 -10.36 1.91 17.76
N VAL A 285 -10.02 1.92 19.04
CA VAL A 285 -10.05 0.71 19.89
C VAL A 285 -11.37 0.62 20.67
N ILE A 286 -12.05 -0.52 20.57
CA ILE A 286 -13.24 -0.81 21.39
C ILE A 286 -12.78 -1.07 22.83
N LYS A 287 -13.12 -0.17 23.75
CA LYS A 287 -12.90 -0.35 25.20
C LYS A 287 -14.21 -0.75 25.88
N PHE A 288 -14.27 -1.97 26.41
CA PHE A 288 -15.41 -2.42 27.23
C PHE A 288 -15.24 -1.97 28.68
N ARG A 289 -16.29 -1.35 29.24
CA ARG A 289 -16.38 -1.06 30.68
C ARG A 289 -17.33 -2.05 31.33
N VAL A 290 -16.79 -3.05 32.02
CA VAL A 290 -17.59 -4.01 32.78
C VAL A 290 -18.17 -3.31 34.02
N ARG A 291 -19.51 -3.24 34.09
CA ARG A 291 -20.23 -2.69 35.24
C ARG A 291 -20.58 -3.82 36.21
N TRP A 292 -19.71 -4.06 37.18
CA TRP A 292 -19.87 -5.14 38.17
C TRP A 292 -21.16 -5.10 38.99
N ALA A 293 -21.80 -3.93 39.11
CA ALA A 293 -23.06 -3.76 39.83
C ALA A 293 -24.18 -4.69 39.31
N PHE A 294 -24.17 -5.06 38.03
CA PHE A 294 -25.18 -5.99 37.47
C PHE A 294 -25.05 -7.43 37.99
N PHE A 295 -23.89 -7.82 38.54
CA PHE A 295 -23.72 -9.13 39.18
C PHE A 295 -24.30 -9.19 40.59
N ALA A 296 -24.65 -8.05 41.20
CA ALA A 296 -25.23 -8.04 42.54
C ALA A 296 -26.59 -8.75 42.60
N VAL A 297 -27.43 -8.57 41.58
CA VAL A 297 -28.76 -9.18 41.51
C VAL A 297 -28.70 -10.72 41.49
N PRO A 298 -27.98 -11.38 40.56
CA PRO A 298 -27.88 -12.84 40.58
C PRO A 298 -27.18 -13.36 41.83
N ALA A 299 -26.18 -12.64 42.38
CA ALA A 299 -25.51 -13.03 43.62
C ALA A 299 -26.47 -13.01 44.82
N LEU A 300 -27.26 -11.94 44.97
CA LEU A 300 -28.29 -11.84 46.01
C LEU A 300 -29.37 -12.91 45.86
N HIS A 301 -29.74 -13.27 44.63
CA HIS A 301 -30.72 -14.32 44.38
C HIS A 301 -30.23 -15.69 44.85
N ILE A 302 -28.98 -16.04 44.56
CA ILE A 302 -28.34 -17.27 45.04
C ILE A 302 -28.29 -17.29 46.57
N LEU A 303 -27.86 -16.18 47.19
CA LEU A 303 -27.82 -16.07 48.65
C LEU A 303 -29.22 -16.24 49.27
N GLY A 304 -30.25 -15.63 48.69
CA GLY A 304 -31.63 -15.81 49.12
C GLY A 304 -32.13 -17.26 49.01
N GLY A 305 -31.75 -17.97 47.95
CA GLY A 305 -32.07 -19.40 47.81
C GLY A 305 -31.40 -20.25 48.89
N ILE A 306 -30.13 -19.98 49.19
CA ILE A 306 -29.38 -20.69 50.24
C ILE A 306 -30.00 -20.45 51.61
N THR A 307 -30.31 -19.20 51.95
CA THR A 307 -30.91 -18.87 53.25
C THR A 307 -32.29 -19.51 53.41
N TYR A 308 -33.09 -19.55 52.34
CA TYR A 308 -34.40 -20.21 52.35
C TYR A 308 -34.29 -21.71 52.65
N VAL A 309 -33.38 -22.43 51.98
CA VAL A 309 -33.16 -23.86 52.23
C VAL A 309 -32.69 -24.10 53.67
N LEU A 310 -31.74 -23.31 54.16
CA LEU A 310 -31.25 -23.41 55.54
C LEU A 310 -32.36 -23.14 56.57
N ALA A 311 -33.24 -22.17 56.31
CA ALA A 311 -34.38 -21.87 57.17
C ALA A 311 -35.37 -23.05 57.23
N ILE A 312 -35.65 -23.71 56.10
CA ILE A 312 -36.48 -24.92 56.06
C ILE A 312 -35.84 -26.04 56.88
N LEU A 313 -34.54 -26.29 56.71
CA LEU A 313 -33.83 -27.34 57.45
C LEU A 313 -33.86 -27.06 58.96
N TRP A 314 -33.63 -25.81 59.36
CA TRP A 314 -33.67 -25.41 60.76
C TRP A 314 -35.06 -25.55 61.36
N GLN A 315 -36.09 -25.09 60.66
CA GLN A 315 -37.49 -25.20 61.11
C GLN A 315 -37.94 -26.66 61.21
N THR A 316 -37.57 -27.49 60.23
CA THR A 316 -37.86 -28.93 60.26
C THR A 316 -37.22 -29.61 61.46
N LYS A 317 -35.94 -29.28 61.74
CA LYS A 317 -35.22 -29.80 62.90
C LYS A 317 -35.84 -29.32 64.22
N LYS A 318 -36.19 -28.03 64.32
CA LYS A 318 -36.79 -27.45 65.54
C LYS A 318 -38.17 -28.03 65.84
N SER A 319 -38.97 -28.29 64.82
CA SER A 319 -40.30 -28.88 64.96
C SER A 319 -40.29 -30.39 65.24
N GLY A 320 -39.10 -31.01 65.31
CA GLY A 320 -38.98 -32.45 65.59
C GLY A 320 -39.67 -33.34 64.56
N LEU A 321 -39.90 -32.82 63.34
CA LEU A 321 -40.61 -33.55 62.31
C LEU A 321 -39.70 -34.66 61.78
N PRO A 322 -40.15 -35.93 61.81
CA PRO A 322 -39.37 -37.03 61.26
C PRO A 322 -39.18 -36.81 59.77
N VAL A 323 -38.00 -37.15 59.26
CA VAL A 323 -37.72 -37.06 57.82
C VAL A 323 -38.68 -38.01 57.11
N TRP A 324 -39.66 -37.45 56.40
CA TRP A 324 -40.72 -38.22 55.75
C TRP A 324 -40.15 -38.89 54.49
N LYS A 325 -39.36 -39.95 54.69
CA LYS A 325 -38.85 -40.79 53.62
C LYS A 325 -39.94 -41.82 53.31
N ASN A 326 -40.78 -41.56 52.31
CA ASN A 326 -41.56 -42.55 51.55
C ASN A 326 -42.45 -43.55 52.34
N SER A 327 -42.96 -43.20 53.53
CA SER A 327 -43.79 -44.14 54.31
C SER A 327 -45.27 -44.09 53.90
N LEU A 328 -45.74 -45.15 53.23
CA LEU A 328 -47.16 -45.42 52.94
C LEU A 328 -47.95 -45.92 54.16
N ILE A 329 -47.30 -46.05 55.32
CA ILE A 329 -47.88 -46.58 56.56
C ILE A 329 -49.12 -45.80 57.03
N PRO A 330 -49.20 -44.45 56.95
CA PRO A 330 -50.41 -43.73 57.33
C PRO A 330 -51.62 -44.13 56.48
N THR A 331 -51.40 -44.38 55.18
CA THR A 331 -52.43 -44.84 54.26
C THR A 331 -52.87 -46.27 54.56
N LEU A 332 -51.93 -47.15 54.93
CA LEU A 332 -52.22 -48.55 55.28
C LEU A 332 -52.91 -48.69 56.64
N ALA A 333 -52.48 -47.90 57.64
CA ALA A 333 -53.02 -47.93 59.00
C ALA A 333 -54.51 -47.57 59.06
N TYR A 334 -54.99 -46.76 58.10
CA TYR A 334 -56.40 -46.40 58.00
C TYR A 334 -57.31 -47.57 57.57
N GLY A 335 -56.76 -48.62 56.94
CA GLY A 335 -57.50 -49.79 56.45
C GLY A 335 -57.63 -50.96 57.45
N LEU A 336 -57.00 -50.86 58.61
CA LEU A 336 -57.05 -51.87 59.68
C LEU A 336 -58.32 -51.71 60.54
N ASP A 337 -58.73 -52.78 61.23
CA ASP A 337 -59.84 -52.76 62.19
C ASP A 337 -59.51 -51.95 63.46
N THR A 338 -60.55 -51.49 64.16
CA THR A 338 -60.42 -50.59 65.33
C THR A 338 -59.45 -51.11 66.41
N PRO A 339 -59.48 -52.40 66.80
CA PRO A 339 -58.55 -52.95 67.80
C PRO A 339 -57.09 -52.88 67.35
N ALA A 340 -56.82 -53.10 66.07
CA ALA A 340 -55.48 -53.02 65.50
C ALA A 340 -54.96 -51.58 65.44
N GLN A 341 -55.84 -50.63 65.04
CA GLN A 341 -55.49 -49.22 65.04
C GLN A 341 -55.17 -48.72 66.46
N ASP A 342 -55.92 -49.17 67.47
CA ASP A 342 -55.69 -48.75 68.85
C ASP A 342 -54.39 -49.33 69.44
N ARG A 343 -53.98 -50.54 69.02
CA ARG A 343 -52.65 -51.10 69.35
C ARG A 343 -51.49 -50.35 68.67
N LEU A 344 -51.66 -49.95 67.42
CA LEU A 344 -50.67 -49.10 66.73
C LEU A 344 -50.59 -47.72 67.39
N ARG A 345 -51.71 -47.15 67.82
CA ARG A 345 -51.74 -45.90 68.57
C ARG A 345 -51.13 -46.06 69.97
N SER A 346 -51.27 -47.17 70.67
CA SER A 346 -50.69 -47.33 72.02
C SER A 346 -49.17 -47.49 72.01
N SER A 347 -48.57 -47.89 70.89
CA SER A 347 -47.11 -47.99 70.68
C SER A 347 -46.50 -46.64 70.21
N HIS A 348 -46.60 -45.62 71.06
CA HIS A 348 -46.01 -44.31 70.78
C HIS A 348 -44.47 -44.37 70.71
N GLY A 349 -43.88 -43.85 69.62
CA GLY A 349 -42.48 -43.39 69.59
C GLY A 349 -41.45 -44.27 68.86
N HIS A 350 -41.82 -45.44 68.34
CA HIS A 350 -40.88 -46.32 67.62
C HIS A 350 -41.56 -46.98 66.42
N LEU A 351 -41.98 -46.18 65.44
CA LEU A 351 -42.61 -46.70 64.22
C LEU A 351 -41.69 -47.66 63.45
N ASP A 352 -40.37 -47.50 63.50
CA ASP A 352 -39.43 -48.43 62.89
C ASP A 352 -39.36 -49.80 63.62
N LEU A 353 -39.35 -49.80 64.96
CA LEU A 353 -39.32 -51.03 65.78
C LEU A 353 -40.69 -51.74 65.86
N ALA A 354 -41.77 -50.96 65.85
CA ALA A 354 -43.13 -51.47 65.71
C ALA A 354 -43.36 -52.05 64.31
N SER A 355 -42.75 -51.48 63.26
CA SER A 355 -42.85 -52.03 61.89
C SER A 355 -42.22 -53.41 61.75
N GLU A 356 -41.11 -53.69 62.45
CA GLU A 356 -40.42 -54.98 62.44
C GLU A 356 -41.14 -56.05 63.30
N ALA A 357 -41.61 -55.66 64.50
CA ALA A 357 -42.36 -56.56 65.38
C ALA A 357 -43.75 -56.93 64.83
N VAL A 358 -44.39 -55.99 64.10
CA VAL A 358 -45.69 -56.21 63.44
C VAL A 358 -45.52 -56.95 62.12
N ARG A 359 -44.42 -56.74 61.36
CA ARG A 359 -44.11 -57.48 60.12
C ARG A 359 -44.04 -58.99 60.31
N SER A 360 -43.47 -59.45 61.43
CA SER A 360 -43.18 -60.87 61.66
C SER A 360 -44.36 -61.69 62.18
N LYS A 361 -45.49 -61.06 62.53
CA LYS A 361 -46.67 -61.74 63.11
C LYS A 361 -48.01 -61.35 62.46
N MET A 362 -48.01 -60.56 61.39
CA MET A 362 -49.24 -60.18 60.68
C MET A 362 -49.65 -61.25 59.67
N MET A 363 -50.64 -62.07 60.02
CA MET A 363 -51.45 -62.78 59.03
C MET A 363 -52.71 -61.95 58.77
N VAL A 364 -52.79 -61.37 57.58
CA VAL A 364 -53.90 -60.50 57.19
C VAL A 364 -54.93 -61.33 56.45
N THR A 365 -56.11 -61.47 57.03
CA THR A 365 -57.24 -62.16 56.39
C THR A 365 -58.29 -61.14 55.96
N PHE A 366 -58.92 -61.44 54.82
CA PHE A 366 -59.95 -60.60 54.25
C PHE A 366 -61.31 -61.11 54.74
N ASP A 367 -61.88 -60.43 55.73
CA ASP A 367 -63.21 -60.79 56.25
C ASP A 367 -64.29 -60.14 55.38
N THR A 368 -65.05 -60.96 54.66
CA THR A 368 -66.14 -60.55 53.76
C THR A 368 -67.51 -60.56 54.42
N ARG A 369 -67.60 -60.88 55.71
CA ARG A 369 -68.89 -61.00 56.42
C ARG A 369 -69.47 -59.64 56.85
N GLU A 370 -68.67 -58.58 56.82
CA GLU A 370 -69.12 -57.20 57.07
C GLU A 370 -69.34 -56.43 55.77
N VAL A 371 -70.28 -55.46 55.80
CA VAL A 371 -70.69 -54.63 54.64
C VAL A 371 -69.54 -53.82 54.03
N ARG A 372 -68.40 -53.67 54.73
CA ARG A 372 -67.14 -53.19 54.16
C ARG A 372 -66.02 -54.15 54.54
N PRO A 373 -65.25 -54.69 53.57
CA PRO A 373 -64.15 -55.57 53.89
C PRO A 373 -63.08 -54.83 54.68
N ARG A 374 -62.56 -55.48 55.72
CA ARG A 374 -61.52 -54.95 56.62
C ARG A 374 -60.39 -55.95 56.77
N LEU A 375 -59.19 -55.42 56.93
CA LEU A 375 -58.01 -56.22 57.23
C LEU A 375 -57.99 -56.48 58.74
N ARG A 376 -58.13 -57.74 59.14
CA ARG A 376 -58.03 -58.17 60.54
C ARG A 376 -56.65 -58.74 60.84
N LEU A 377 -56.15 -58.47 62.04
CA LEU A 377 -54.94 -59.08 62.59
C LEU A 377 -55.33 -60.36 63.34
N PHE A 378 -54.83 -61.51 62.91
CA PHE A 378 -55.04 -62.79 63.60
C PHE A 378 -53.93 -63.02 64.64
N THR A 379 -54.28 -63.42 65.86
CA THR A 379 -53.31 -63.83 66.90
C THR A 379 -53.45 -65.30 67.27
N PRO A 380 -52.36 -66.03 67.63
CA PRO A 380 -52.43 -67.48 67.91
C PRO A 380 -53.32 -67.88 69.09
N ASP A 381 -53.80 -66.92 69.88
CA ASP A 381 -54.73 -67.14 71.00
C ASP A 381 -56.21 -67.16 70.57
N ASP A 382 -56.51 -66.84 69.30
CA ASP A 382 -57.87 -66.85 68.73
C ASP A 382 -58.30 -68.25 68.21
N GLU A 383 -57.45 -69.27 68.40
CA GLU A 383 -57.73 -70.67 68.07
C GLU A 383 -58.06 -71.48 69.35
N LYS A 384 -59.19 -71.14 69.98
CA LYS A 384 -59.86 -71.99 70.98
C LYS A 384 -61.37 -71.90 70.92
#